data_AF-A0A970WPI3-F1
#
_entry.id   AF-A0A970WPI3-F1
#
_cell.length_a   1.000
_cell.length_b   1.000
_cell.length_c   1.000
_cell.angle_alpha   90.00
_cell.angle_beta   90.00
_cell.angle_gamma   90.00
#
_symmetry.space_group_name_H-M   'P 1'
#
loop_
_entity.id
_entity.type
_entity.pdbx_description
1 polymer ?
#
loop_
_entity_poly.entity_id
_entity_poly.type
_entity_poly.pdbx_seq_one_letter_code
_entity_poly.pdbx_strand_id
1 'polypeptide(L)'
;MIREEALEHLRSLGAKPGETAHFSWFMFRLTETDGQLDLETLDFEDFASYTKDFEMVEQIHAAQIAVLRQEQAEPEFCNLRQCAICSKSYAAGSPKAFMIRIGPADEAEAGWYVGVADDPLDVDDRQNLSIKSLYEISIRDRRFLPYWLLPTGYRVAFGGKEPEIVREL
;
A
#
# COMPACT_ATOMS: atom_id res chain seq x y z
N MET A 1 -14.10 12.73 3.47
CA MET A 1 -13.73 11.30 3.38
C MET A 1 -12.80 11.21 2.17
N ILE A 2 -12.02 10.13 2.02
CA ILE A 2 -10.94 10.09 1.01
C ILE A 2 -11.47 10.34 -0.41
N ARG A 3 -12.71 9.92 -0.69
CA ARG A 3 -13.39 10.16 -1.97
C ARG A 3 -13.60 11.64 -2.26
N GLU A 4 -14.16 12.41 -1.33
CA GLU A 4 -14.41 13.84 -1.56
C GLU A 4 -13.11 14.63 -1.67
N GLU A 5 -12.13 14.31 -0.83
CA GLU A 5 -10.81 14.94 -0.86
C GLU A 5 -10.11 14.69 -2.20
N ALA A 6 -10.15 13.44 -2.69
CA ALA A 6 -9.61 13.09 -3.99
C ALA A 6 -10.38 13.79 -5.12
N LEU A 7 -11.72 13.82 -5.09
CA LEU A 7 -12.53 14.49 -6.10
C LEU A 7 -12.25 15.99 -6.18
N GLU A 8 -12.20 16.68 -5.03
CA GLU A 8 -11.93 18.11 -4.96
C GLU A 8 -10.52 18.42 -5.50
N HIS A 9 -9.53 17.66 -5.06
CA HIS A 9 -8.15 17.81 -5.51
C HIS A 9 -8.02 17.58 -7.02
N LEU A 10 -8.57 16.48 -7.55
CA LEU A 10 -8.47 16.14 -8.97
C LEU A 10 -9.23 17.12 -9.86
N ARG A 11 -10.37 17.66 -9.40
CA ARG A 11 -11.07 18.75 -10.10
C ARG A 11 -10.21 20.01 -10.18
N SER A 12 -9.51 20.35 -9.09
CA SER A 12 -8.62 21.52 -9.07
C SER A 12 -7.46 21.41 -10.07
N LEU A 13 -7.06 20.18 -10.40
CA LEU A 13 -6.02 19.88 -11.40
C LEU A 13 -6.57 19.78 -12.83
N GLY A 14 -7.89 19.94 -13.02
CA GLY A 14 -8.53 19.86 -14.34
C GLY A 14 -8.59 18.44 -14.91
N ALA A 15 -8.59 17.42 -14.04
CA ALA A 15 -8.65 16.02 -14.45
C ALA A 15 -9.97 15.67 -15.16
N LYS A 16 -9.93 14.69 -16.06
CA LYS A 16 -11.03 14.36 -16.98
C LYS A 16 -11.48 12.90 -16.85
N PRO A 17 -12.76 12.59 -17.18
CA PRO A 17 -13.23 11.22 -17.28
C PRO A 17 -12.35 10.39 -18.25
N GLY A 18 -12.10 9.13 -17.90
CA GLY A 18 -11.22 8.21 -18.63
C GLY A 18 -9.76 8.23 -18.19
N GLU A 19 -9.35 9.20 -17.38
CA GLU A 19 -8.02 9.26 -16.79
C GLU A 19 -7.90 8.32 -15.58
N THR A 20 -6.66 8.01 -15.20
CA THR A 20 -6.34 7.37 -13.93
C THR A 20 -5.45 8.31 -13.15
N ALA A 21 -5.77 8.56 -11.89
CA ALA A 21 -4.98 9.43 -11.03
C ALA A 21 -4.62 8.75 -9.72
N HIS A 22 -3.51 9.19 -9.14
CA HIS A 22 -3.09 8.79 -7.81
C HIS A 22 -3.43 9.90 -6.83
N PHE A 23 -3.90 9.50 -5.65
CA PHE A 23 -4.11 10.40 -4.53
C PHE A 23 -3.76 9.66 -3.25
N SER A 24 -2.73 10.16 -2.54
CA SER A 24 -2.09 9.43 -1.46
C SER A 24 -1.62 8.04 -1.96
N TRP A 25 -1.90 6.98 -1.18
CA TRP A 25 -1.69 5.58 -1.51
C TRP A 25 -2.51 5.08 -2.71
N PHE A 26 -3.68 5.66 -2.93
CA PHE A 26 -4.72 5.07 -3.77
C PHE A 26 -4.60 5.47 -5.24
N MET A 27 -5.17 4.61 -6.08
CA MET A 27 -5.38 4.87 -7.49
C MET A 27 -6.89 4.92 -7.75
N PHE A 28 -7.32 5.94 -8.49
CA PHE A 28 -8.70 6.13 -8.87
C PHE A 28 -8.83 6.19 -10.39
N ARG A 29 -9.88 5.55 -10.91
CA ARG A 29 -10.34 5.74 -12.29
C ARG A 29 -11.36 6.86 -12.30
N LEU A 30 -11.11 7.88 -13.12
CA LEU A 30 -12.02 9.01 -13.27
C LEU A 30 -13.14 8.61 -14.22
N THR A 31 -14.37 8.78 -13.76
CA THR A 31 -15.58 8.45 -14.51
C THR A 31 -16.52 9.65 -14.58
N GLU A 32 -17.63 9.49 -15.27
CA GLU A 32 -18.69 10.49 -15.34
C GLU A 32 -20.01 9.85 -14.89
N THR A 33 -20.71 10.53 -13.98
CA THR A 33 -22.05 10.15 -13.55
C THR A 33 -22.91 11.41 -13.57
N ASP A 34 -24.04 11.36 -14.29
CA ASP A 34 -24.96 12.49 -14.44
C ASP A 34 -24.29 13.80 -14.91
N GLY A 35 -23.30 13.70 -15.80
CA GLY A 35 -22.58 14.86 -16.33
C GLY A 35 -21.56 15.47 -15.36
N GLN A 36 -21.24 14.77 -14.26
CA GLN A 36 -20.28 15.22 -13.25
C GLN A 36 -19.14 14.22 -13.12
N LEU A 37 -17.94 14.76 -12.84
CA LEU A 37 -16.76 13.93 -12.56
C LEU A 37 -17.00 13.10 -11.29
N ASP A 38 -16.80 11.80 -11.42
CA ASP A 38 -16.92 10.79 -10.37
C ASP A 38 -15.67 9.90 -10.33
N LEU A 39 -15.51 9.09 -9.29
CA LEU A 39 -14.37 8.20 -9.09
C LEU A 39 -14.84 6.77 -8.89
N GLU A 40 -14.04 5.85 -9.41
CA GLU A 40 -14.01 4.45 -8.98
C GLU A 40 -12.64 4.16 -8.37
N THR A 41 -12.61 3.28 -7.40
CA THR A 41 -11.38 2.83 -6.77
C THR A 41 -11.07 1.38 -7.12
N LEU A 42 -9.83 0.95 -6.90
CA LEU A 42 -9.48 -0.45 -7.05
C LEU A 42 -10.24 -1.29 -6.02
N ASP A 43 -10.74 -2.43 -6.48
CA ASP A 43 -11.30 -3.44 -5.61
C ASP A 43 -10.16 -4.20 -4.89
N PHE A 44 -10.33 -4.43 -3.59
CA PHE A 44 -9.40 -5.20 -2.76
C PHE A 44 -9.93 -6.61 -2.44
N GLU A 45 -11.06 -7.00 -3.04
CA GLU A 45 -11.65 -8.34 -3.05
C GLU A 45 -11.42 -9.06 -4.38
N ASP A 46 -11.55 -8.34 -5.50
CA ASP A 46 -11.32 -8.87 -6.84
C ASP A 46 -10.15 -8.18 -7.56
N PHE A 47 -9.22 -8.98 -8.09
CA PHE A 47 -7.97 -8.48 -8.61
C PHE A 47 -8.17 -7.73 -9.93
N ALA A 48 -7.60 -6.53 -10.02
CA ALA A 48 -7.68 -5.67 -11.20
C ALA A 48 -9.12 -5.26 -11.57
N SER A 49 -10.02 -5.28 -10.60
CA SER A 49 -11.37 -4.75 -10.70
C SER A 49 -11.45 -3.32 -10.14
N TYR A 50 -12.45 -2.56 -10.58
CA TYR A 50 -12.78 -1.23 -10.07
C TYR A 50 -14.21 -1.24 -9.53
N THR A 51 -14.41 -0.52 -8.43
CA THR A 51 -15.70 -0.42 -7.75
C THR A 51 -16.03 1.04 -7.39
N LYS A 52 -17.34 1.32 -7.26
CA LYS A 52 -17.87 2.57 -6.70
C LYS A 52 -18.09 2.49 -5.18
N ASP A 53 -17.83 1.34 -4.58
CA ASP A 53 -17.83 1.17 -3.14
C ASP A 53 -16.48 1.63 -2.55
N PHE A 54 -16.52 2.65 -1.71
CA PHE A 54 -15.33 3.24 -1.10
C PHE A 54 -15.11 2.77 0.34
N GLU A 55 -15.98 1.92 0.90
CA GLU A 55 -15.91 1.54 2.32
C GLU A 55 -14.55 0.96 2.69
N MET A 56 -14.04 0.01 1.89
CA MET A 56 -12.72 -0.59 2.11
C MET A 56 -11.58 0.43 2.02
N VAL A 57 -11.64 1.34 1.07
CA VAL A 57 -10.61 2.37 0.86
C VAL A 57 -10.61 3.39 1.99
N GLU A 58 -11.78 3.75 2.50
CA GLU A 58 -11.93 4.59 3.69
C GLU A 58 -11.39 3.91 4.94
N GLN A 59 -11.67 2.62 5.13
CA GLN A 59 -11.11 1.83 6.23
C GLN A 59 -9.59 1.74 6.17
N ILE A 60 -9.03 1.48 4.97
CA ILE A 60 -7.57 1.45 4.76
C ILE A 60 -6.96 2.82 5.08
N HIS A 61 -7.54 3.89 4.52
CA HIS A 61 -7.04 5.24 4.76
C HIS A 61 -7.07 5.60 6.26
N ALA A 62 -8.18 5.31 6.94
CA ALA A 62 -8.31 5.54 8.37
C ALA A 62 -7.26 4.76 9.18
N ALA A 63 -7.01 3.49 8.82
CA ALA A 63 -5.99 2.66 9.47
C ALA A 63 -4.57 3.20 9.23
N GLN A 64 -4.26 3.65 8.02
CA GLN A 64 -2.97 4.27 7.69
C GLN A 64 -2.73 5.55 8.50
N ILE A 65 -3.73 6.43 8.56
CA ILE A 65 -3.66 7.66 9.36
C ILE A 65 -3.55 7.35 10.86
N ALA A 66 -4.22 6.31 11.36
CA ALA A 66 -4.13 5.89 12.76
C ALA A 66 -2.72 5.42 13.12
N VAL A 67 -2.11 4.57 12.28
CA VAL A 67 -0.72 4.11 12.44
C VAL A 67 0.25 5.30 12.46
N LEU A 68 0.16 6.20 11.49
CA LEU A 68 1.04 7.38 11.42
C LEU A 68 0.92 8.26 12.67
N ARG A 69 -0.30 8.48 13.17
CA ARG A 69 -0.53 9.25 14.41
C ARG A 69 0.03 8.57 15.64
N GLN A 70 -0.14 7.25 15.76
CA GLN A 70 0.38 6.47 16.88
C GLN A 70 1.91 6.54 16.94
N GLU A 71 2.55 6.38 15.78
CA GLU A 71 4.00 6.42 15.65
C GLU A 71 4.57 7.86 15.60
N GLN A 72 3.71 8.89 15.63
CA GLN A 72 4.08 10.30 15.47
C GLN A 72 4.98 10.53 14.25
N ALA A 73 4.63 9.86 13.15
CA ALA A 73 5.40 9.86 11.92
C ALA A 73 4.69 10.67 10.83
N GLU A 74 5.47 11.42 10.05
CA GLU A 74 5.00 11.99 8.80
C GLU A 74 4.93 10.89 7.72
N PRO A 75 3.91 10.92 6.83
CA PRO A 75 3.78 9.93 5.78
C PRO A 75 4.92 10.03 4.76
N GLU A 76 5.52 8.90 4.40
CA GLU A 76 6.34 8.79 3.18
C GLU A 76 5.49 8.18 2.07
N PHE A 77 4.94 9.05 1.22
CA PHE A 77 4.00 8.64 0.19
C PHE A 77 4.61 7.64 -0.79
N CYS A 78 3.86 6.56 -1.01
CA CYS A 78 4.04 5.61 -2.09
C CYS A 78 2.65 5.33 -2.69
N ASN A 79 2.59 4.63 -3.82
CA ASN A 79 1.32 4.28 -4.46
C ASN A 79 1.23 2.78 -4.77
N LEU A 80 0.00 2.31 -4.97
CA LEU A 80 -0.35 0.91 -5.24
C LEU A 80 0.40 0.27 -6.43
N ARG A 81 0.88 1.04 -7.41
CA ARG A 81 1.63 0.53 -8.58
C ARG A 81 3.11 0.36 -8.32
N GLN A 82 3.67 1.05 -7.33
CA GLN A 82 5.06 0.84 -6.95
C GLN A 82 5.24 -0.58 -6.42
N CYS A 83 6.48 -1.04 -6.40
CA CYS A 83 6.83 -2.41 -6.07
C CYS A 83 7.55 -2.51 -4.73
N ALA A 84 7.42 -3.68 -4.11
CA ALA A 84 8.27 -4.15 -3.04
C ALA A 84 9.10 -5.36 -3.50
N ILE A 85 10.27 -5.51 -2.89
CA ILE A 85 11.06 -6.73 -2.97
C ILE A 85 10.47 -7.71 -1.95
N CYS A 86 10.15 -8.92 -2.39
CA CYS A 86 9.56 -9.96 -1.56
C CYS A 86 10.44 -11.20 -1.57
N SER A 87 10.77 -11.74 -0.39
CA SER A 87 11.31 -13.10 -0.30
C SER A 87 10.36 -14.09 -0.95
N LYS A 88 10.89 -15.06 -1.71
CA LYS A 88 10.10 -16.16 -2.25
C LYS A 88 9.58 -17.11 -1.17
N SER A 89 10.13 -17.05 0.04
CA SER A 89 9.60 -17.77 1.22
C SER A 89 8.34 -17.13 1.79
N TYR A 90 8.04 -15.87 1.44
CA TYR A 90 6.84 -15.20 1.92
C TYR A 90 5.57 -15.74 1.25
N ALA A 91 4.59 -16.05 2.10
CA ALA A 91 3.23 -16.37 1.70
C ALA A 91 2.25 -15.52 2.53
N ALA A 92 1.14 -15.14 1.89
CA ALA A 92 0.07 -14.39 2.54
C ALA A 92 -0.44 -15.13 3.79
N GLY A 93 -0.69 -14.39 4.86
CA GLY A 93 -1.13 -14.95 6.14
C GLY A 93 -0.01 -15.58 6.98
N SER A 94 1.24 -15.61 6.50
CA SER A 94 2.36 -16.15 7.29
C SER A 94 2.46 -15.44 8.65
N PRO A 95 2.53 -16.18 9.77
CA PRO A 95 2.67 -15.58 11.09
C PRO A 95 4.06 -15.00 11.28
N LYS A 96 5.07 -15.48 10.53
CA LYS A 96 6.43 -14.93 10.60
C LYS A 96 6.68 -13.77 9.66
N ALA A 97 5.65 -13.30 8.94
CA ALA A 97 5.82 -12.23 7.98
C ALA A 97 6.32 -10.94 8.65
N PHE A 98 7.10 -10.16 7.91
CA PHE A 98 7.45 -8.79 8.27
C PHE A 98 7.61 -7.93 7.02
N MET A 99 7.52 -6.61 7.19
CA MET A 99 7.91 -5.61 6.21
C MET A 99 8.94 -4.65 6.81
N ILE A 100 9.84 -4.12 5.99
CA ILE A 100 10.77 -3.06 6.37
C ILE A 100 10.88 -2.03 5.25
N ARG A 101 10.86 -0.75 5.61
CA ARG A 101 11.06 0.37 4.69
C ARG A 101 12.53 0.77 4.73
N ILE A 102 13.28 0.35 3.72
CA ILE A 102 14.73 0.64 3.59
C ILE A 102 14.96 1.96 2.83
N GLY A 103 13.97 2.36 2.03
CA GLY A 103 14.01 3.55 1.17
C GLY A 103 14.00 3.15 -0.31
N PRO A 104 13.41 3.99 -1.18
CA PRO A 104 13.26 3.67 -2.61
C PRO A 104 14.63 3.61 -3.31
N ALA A 105 14.87 2.56 -4.08
CA ALA A 105 16.06 2.49 -4.95
C ALA A 105 15.88 3.34 -6.22
N ASP A 106 14.64 3.44 -6.71
CA ASP A 106 14.22 4.27 -7.84
C ASP A 106 12.74 4.67 -7.70
N GLU A 107 12.16 5.32 -8.73
CA GLU A 107 10.75 5.76 -8.70
C GLU A 107 9.73 4.62 -8.71
N ALA A 108 10.09 3.45 -9.25
CA ALA A 108 9.21 2.28 -9.36
C ALA A 108 9.22 1.43 -8.08
N GLU A 109 10.33 1.38 -7.36
CA GLU A 109 10.47 0.70 -6.09
C GLU A 109 10.06 1.61 -4.93
N ALA A 110 9.05 1.20 -4.16
CA ALA A 110 8.65 1.95 -2.97
C ALA A 110 9.64 1.82 -1.81
N GLY A 111 10.71 1.03 -1.95
CA GLY A 111 11.68 0.82 -0.87
C GLY A 111 11.21 -0.11 0.24
N TRP A 112 10.13 -0.86 -0.02
CA TRP A 112 9.63 -1.88 0.88
C TRP A 112 10.29 -3.22 0.58
N TYR A 113 10.72 -3.91 1.64
CA TYR A 113 11.03 -5.33 1.61
C TYR A 113 9.99 -6.09 2.43
N VAL A 114 9.49 -7.21 1.91
CA VAL A 114 8.59 -8.15 2.60
C VAL A 114 9.26 -9.51 2.71
N GLY A 115 9.33 -10.04 3.93
CA GLY A 115 10.02 -11.30 4.20
C GLY A 115 9.35 -12.13 5.29
N VAL A 116 10.02 -13.20 5.70
CA VAL A 116 9.63 -14.02 6.84
C VAL A 116 10.79 -14.09 7.83
N ALA A 117 10.49 -14.06 9.13
CA ALA A 117 11.49 -14.29 10.16
C ALA A 117 12.07 -15.71 10.02
N ASP A 118 13.36 -15.86 10.29
CA ASP A 118 14.13 -17.10 10.07
C ASP A 118 14.00 -17.61 8.63
N ASP A 119 14.17 -16.72 7.65
CA ASP A 119 14.02 -17.08 6.23
C ASP A 119 14.94 -18.25 5.86
N PRO A 120 14.39 -19.36 5.35
CA PRO A 120 15.20 -20.51 4.94
C PRO A 120 16.00 -20.25 3.66
N LEU A 121 15.69 -19.19 2.92
CA LEU A 121 16.40 -18.78 1.72
C LEU A 121 17.43 -17.69 2.04
N ASP A 122 18.54 -17.73 1.32
CA ASP A 122 19.51 -16.64 1.33
C ASP A 122 18.91 -15.43 0.60
N VAL A 123 18.61 -14.38 1.37
CA VAL A 123 17.97 -13.14 0.87
C VAL A 123 18.96 -12.22 0.16
N ASP A 124 20.27 -12.49 0.24
CA ASP A 124 21.29 -11.80 -0.54
C ASP A 124 21.38 -12.37 -1.98
N ASP A 125 20.86 -13.59 -2.21
CA ASP A 125 20.70 -14.14 -3.55
C ASP A 125 19.41 -13.62 -4.21
N ARG A 126 19.58 -12.79 -5.24
CA ARG A 126 18.48 -12.23 -6.05
C ARG A 126 17.55 -13.29 -6.64
N GLN A 127 18.02 -14.53 -6.85
CA GLN A 127 17.16 -15.61 -7.33
C GLN A 127 16.12 -16.04 -6.30
N ASN A 128 16.32 -15.74 -5.02
CA ASN A 128 15.37 -16.01 -3.94
C ASN A 128 14.39 -14.85 -3.70
N LEU A 129 14.51 -13.78 -4.47
CA LEU A 129 13.65 -12.60 -4.38
C LEU A 129 12.66 -12.55 -5.54
N SER A 130 11.52 -11.90 -5.29
CA SER A 130 10.50 -11.59 -6.28
C SER A 130 10.07 -10.15 -6.15
N ILE A 131 9.75 -9.50 -7.26
CA ILE A 131 9.21 -8.14 -7.27
C ILE A 131 7.70 -8.26 -7.38
N LYS A 132 6.97 -7.58 -6.50
CA LYS A 132 5.50 -7.56 -6.50
C LYS A 132 5.03 -6.13 -6.31
N SER A 133 4.00 -5.74 -7.03
CA SER A 133 3.33 -4.47 -6.76
C SER A 133 2.73 -4.48 -5.37
N LEU A 134 2.64 -3.31 -4.75
CA LEU A 134 2.06 -3.23 -3.41
C LEU A 134 0.57 -3.59 -3.41
N TYR A 135 -0.14 -3.36 -4.52
CA TYR A 135 -1.50 -3.86 -4.71
C TYR A 135 -1.58 -5.39 -4.68
N GLU A 136 -0.71 -6.10 -5.40
CA GLU A 136 -0.67 -7.57 -5.41
C GLU A 136 -0.40 -8.17 -4.02
N ILE A 137 0.45 -7.50 -3.23
CA ILE A 137 0.70 -7.91 -1.84
C ILE A 137 -0.56 -7.66 -1.00
N SER A 138 -1.12 -6.47 -1.09
CA SER A 138 -2.24 -6.01 -0.25
C SER A 138 -3.53 -6.78 -0.48
N ILE A 139 -3.84 -7.14 -1.72
CA ILE A 139 -5.05 -7.91 -2.03
C ILE A 139 -4.95 -9.34 -1.49
N ARG A 140 -3.74 -9.91 -1.42
CA ARG A 140 -3.49 -11.27 -0.91
C ARG A 140 -3.33 -11.29 0.59
N ASP A 141 -2.73 -10.26 1.17
CA ASP A 141 -2.49 -10.13 2.59
C ASP A 141 -2.80 -8.70 3.06
N ARG A 142 -4.04 -8.53 3.52
CA ARG A 142 -4.56 -7.23 3.96
C ARG A 142 -3.89 -6.70 5.23
N ARG A 143 -3.13 -7.53 5.94
CA ARG A 143 -2.44 -7.12 7.19
C ARG A 143 -1.40 -6.02 6.94
N PHE A 144 -0.87 -5.90 5.72
CA PHE A 144 0.10 -4.87 5.35
C PHE A 144 -0.51 -3.48 5.10
N LEU A 145 -1.80 -3.42 4.76
CA LEU A 145 -2.48 -2.19 4.31
C LEU A 145 -2.29 -0.96 5.24
N PRO A 146 -2.37 -1.11 6.58
CA PRO A 146 -2.21 0.03 7.50
C PRO A 146 -0.81 0.66 7.49
N TYR A 147 0.21 -0.04 6.99
CA TYR A 147 1.61 0.28 7.27
C TYR A 147 2.36 0.86 6.06
N TRP A 148 1.76 0.86 4.87
CA TRP A 148 2.48 1.24 3.64
C TRP A 148 3.00 2.68 3.62
N LEU A 149 2.37 3.59 4.37
CA LEU A 149 2.78 5.00 4.46
C LEU A 149 3.86 5.26 5.52
N LEU A 150 4.25 4.26 6.31
CA LEU A 150 5.35 4.41 7.27
C LEU A 150 6.64 4.79 6.52
N PRO A 151 7.42 5.74 7.07
CA PRO A 151 8.61 6.23 6.41
C PRO A 151 9.78 5.25 6.51
N THR A 152 10.85 5.57 5.79
CA THR A 152 12.11 4.84 5.83
C THR A 152 12.64 4.69 7.26
N GLY A 153 13.16 3.51 7.58
CA GLY A 153 13.62 3.11 8.91
C GLY A 153 12.56 2.39 9.75
N TYR A 154 11.35 2.16 9.24
CA TYR A 154 10.33 1.39 9.96
C TYR A 154 10.32 -0.08 9.56
N ARG A 155 10.14 -0.94 10.57
CA ARG A 155 9.89 -2.38 10.44
C ARG A 155 8.55 -2.71 11.10
N VAL A 156 7.76 -3.57 10.48
CA VAL A 156 6.53 -4.14 11.06
C VAL A 156 6.60 -5.66 11.01
N ALA A 157 6.45 -6.33 12.16
CA ALA A 157 6.49 -7.78 12.27
C ALA A 157 5.14 -8.34 12.75
N PHE A 158 4.68 -9.42 12.11
CA PHE A 158 3.35 -10.03 12.35
C PHE A 158 3.40 -11.29 13.24
N GLY A 159 4.50 -11.51 13.94
CA GLY A 159 4.78 -12.71 14.77
C GLY A 159 3.96 -12.83 16.05
N GLY A 160 3.42 -11.72 16.54
CA GLY A 160 2.67 -11.65 17.79
C GLY A 160 1.15 -11.76 17.63
N LYS A 161 0.43 -11.54 18.73
CA LYS A 161 -1.04 -11.33 18.69
C LYS A 161 -1.40 -10.04 17.96
N GLU A 162 -0.57 -9.03 18.14
CA GLU A 162 -0.64 -7.74 17.46
C GLU A 162 0.65 -7.52 16.67
N PRO A 163 0.62 -6.76 15.55
CA PRO A 163 1.82 -6.37 14.84
C PRO A 163 2.75 -5.52 15.71
N GLU A 164 4.04 -5.83 15.69
CA GLU A 164 5.07 -5.03 16.35
C GLU A 164 5.66 -4.04 15.36
N ILE A 165 5.64 -2.75 15.70
CA ILE A 165 6.22 -1.67 14.89
C ILE A 165 7.50 -1.20 15.59
N VAL A 166 8.61 -1.19 14.86
CA VAL A 166 9.91 -0.78 15.36
C VAL A 166 10.53 0.23 14.41
N ARG A 167 11.11 1.29 14.97
CA ARG A 167 11.95 2.23 14.24
C ARG A 167 13.41 1.80 14.36
N GLU A 168 13.95 1.25 13.28
CA GLU A 168 15.35 0.90 13.11
C GLU A 168 16.09 2.17 12.64
N LEU A 169 16.75 2.85 13.58
CA LEU A 169 17.56 4.04 13.35
C LEU A 169 18.98 3.68 12.90
#